data_AF-A0A1V9R7Q8-F1
#
_entry.id   AF-A0A1V9R7Q8-F1
#
_cell.length_a   1.000
_cell.length_b   1.000
_cell.length_c   1.000
_cell.angle_alpha   90.00
_cell.angle_beta   90.00
_cell.angle_gamma   90.00
#
_symmetry.space_group_name_H-M   'P 1'
#
loop_
_entity.id
_entity.type
_entity.pdbx_description
1 polymer ?
#
loop_
_entity_poly.entity_id
_entity_poly.type
_entity_poly.pdbx_seq_one_letter_code
_entity_poly.pdbx_strand_id
1 'polypeptide(L)'
;MFKLANIIFQQSFNCNGNIPLSHYFLPKRGKNLLKKNVEPGAVPVVAGGLKPAAYHNISNTETPVITISASGANAGYVQIWGQKVWSSDSSYIDSSITDNIYFWYIFLKSRQKQIFDAQTGSAQPHIYPKHIGNLLISELDEEQVQSFNKKVTPIFEKIFQNQRNNSVMEDVKNSLLYKFFNDY
;
A
#
# COMPACT_ATOMS: atom_id res chain seq x y z
N MET A 1 -15.49 1.51 -6.09
CA MET A 1 -14.37 1.31 -7.04
C MET A 1 -13.45 0.15 -6.67
N PHE A 2 -12.88 0.08 -5.45
CA PHE A 2 -12.09 -1.11 -5.05
C PHE A 2 -12.87 -2.43 -5.13
N LYS A 3 -14.15 -2.45 -4.71
CA LYS A 3 -15.04 -3.62 -4.83
C LYS A 3 -15.18 -4.10 -6.29
N LEU A 4 -15.23 -3.18 -7.26
CA LEU A 4 -15.31 -3.52 -8.69
C LEU A 4 -14.02 -4.17 -9.18
N ALA A 5 -12.86 -3.60 -8.83
CA ALA A 5 -11.57 -4.18 -9.19
C ALA A 5 -11.38 -5.58 -8.58
N ASN A 6 -11.84 -5.80 -7.35
CA ASN A 6 -11.84 -7.12 -6.73
C ASN A 6 -12.79 -8.10 -7.44
N ILE A 7 -13.97 -7.66 -7.88
CA ILE A 7 -14.88 -8.53 -8.66
C ILE A 7 -14.23 -8.96 -9.98
N ILE A 8 -13.62 -8.03 -10.73
CA ILE A 8 -12.90 -8.34 -11.98
C ILE A 8 -11.78 -9.35 -11.71
N PHE A 9 -11.07 -9.19 -10.59
CA PHE A 9 -10.00 -10.09 -10.19
C PHE A 9 -10.51 -11.51 -9.91
N GLN A 10 -11.57 -11.65 -9.10
CA GLN A 10 -12.16 -12.96 -8.77
C GLN A 10 -12.77 -13.67 -9.99
N GLN A 11 -13.25 -12.91 -10.99
CA GLN A 11 -13.73 -13.47 -12.25
C GLN A 11 -12.60 -13.95 -13.17
N SER A 12 -11.41 -13.34 -13.06
CA SER A 12 -10.30 -13.60 -13.96
C SER A 12 -9.31 -14.63 -13.39
N PHE A 13 -9.13 -14.68 -12.08
CA PHE A 13 -8.05 -15.47 -11.45
C PHE A 13 -8.58 -16.42 -10.37
N ASN A 14 -8.23 -17.70 -10.49
CA ASN A 14 -8.34 -18.66 -9.38
C ASN A 14 -7.01 -18.72 -8.63
N CYS A 15 -6.84 -17.89 -7.61
CA CYS A 15 -5.56 -17.72 -6.93
C CYS A 15 -5.24 -18.80 -5.87
N ASN A 16 -5.88 -19.96 -5.91
CA ASN A 16 -5.56 -21.10 -5.06
C ASN A 16 -4.56 -21.99 -5.79
N GLY A 17 -3.28 -21.87 -5.43
CA GLY A 17 -2.21 -22.67 -5.99
C GLY A 17 -1.19 -23.07 -4.93
N ASN A 18 -0.06 -23.58 -5.40
CA ASN A 18 1.03 -24.11 -4.61
C ASN A 18 2.37 -23.40 -4.89
N ILE A 19 2.38 -22.37 -5.74
CA ILE A 19 3.58 -21.61 -6.07
C ILE A 19 3.75 -20.51 -5.01
N PRO A 20 4.91 -20.44 -4.32
CA PRO A 20 5.19 -19.32 -3.41
C PRO A 20 5.30 -18.00 -4.18
N LEU A 21 4.73 -16.92 -3.61
CA LEU A 21 4.84 -15.57 -4.17
C LEU A 21 6.30 -15.13 -4.37
N SER A 22 7.21 -15.64 -3.55
CA SER A 22 8.66 -15.41 -3.66
C SER A 22 9.27 -15.87 -5.00
N HIS A 23 8.59 -16.74 -5.74
CA HIS A 23 8.96 -17.07 -7.12
C HIS A 23 8.89 -15.85 -8.05
N TYR A 24 7.98 -14.91 -7.79
CA TYR A 24 7.81 -13.68 -8.57
C TYR A 24 8.65 -12.54 -8.02
N PHE A 25 8.56 -12.26 -6.71
CA PHE A 25 9.38 -11.25 -6.04
C PHE A 25 9.32 -11.34 -4.52
N LEU A 26 10.18 -10.57 -3.84
CA LEU A 26 10.03 -10.25 -2.42
C LEU A 26 9.88 -8.73 -2.22
N PRO A 27 9.01 -8.27 -1.30
CA PRO A 27 8.94 -6.86 -0.93
C PRO A 27 10.27 -6.34 -0.42
N LYS A 28 10.62 -5.09 -0.73
CA LYS A 28 11.77 -4.41 -0.14
C LYS A 28 11.41 -3.89 1.25
N ARG A 29 12.35 -3.91 2.20
CA ARG A 29 12.15 -3.30 3.51
C ARG A 29 12.33 -1.78 3.41
N GLY A 30 11.49 -1.06 4.13
CA GLY A 30 11.66 0.37 4.37
C GLY A 30 12.94 0.69 5.13
N LYS A 31 13.25 1.99 5.20
CA LYS A 31 14.42 2.52 5.90
C LYS A 31 13.94 3.33 7.10
N ASN A 32 14.46 3.03 8.29
CA ASN A 32 14.11 3.74 9.50
C ASN A 32 14.40 5.25 9.35
N LEU A 33 13.42 6.08 9.69
CA LEU A 33 13.55 7.53 9.77
C LEU A 33 13.28 7.98 11.20
N LEU A 34 14.34 8.43 11.88
CA LEU A 34 14.23 8.96 13.23
C LEU A 34 13.44 10.27 13.22
N LYS A 35 12.59 10.49 14.25
CA LYS A 35 11.76 11.71 14.37
C LYS A 35 12.55 13.02 14.23
N LYS A 36 13.79 13.05 14.72
CA LYS A 36 14.70 14.21 14.63
C LYS A 36 15.20 14.52 13.21
N ASN A 37 15.12 13.56 12.29
CA ASN A 37 15.55 13.70 10.89
C ASN A 37 14.38 13.98 9.95
N VAL A 38 13.15 14.11 10.49
CA VAL A 38 11.98 14.44 9.69
C VAL A 38 12.03 15.91 9.34
N GLU A 39 12.24 16.20 8.06
CA GLU A 39 12.15 17.54 7.48
C GLU A 39 10.75 17.80 6.92
N PRO A 40 10.20 19.03 7.04
CA PRO A 40 8.88 19.37 6.52
C PRO A 40 8.72 19.08 5.02
N GLY A 41 7.62 18.44 4.65
CA GLY A 41 7.29 18.15 3.26
C GLY A 41 5.94 17.45 3.13
N ALA A 42 5.63 16.95 1.93
CA ALA A 42 4.35 16.32 1.61
C ALA A 42 4.43 14.79 1.43
N VAL A 43 5.62 14.19 1.54
CA VAL A 43 5.81 12.75 1.37
C VAL A 43 5.37 12.02 2.65
N PRO A 44 4.39 11.11 2.62
CA PRO A 44 3.97 10.38 3.81
C PRO A 44 5.07 9.45 4.31
N VAL A 45 5.30 9.46 5.62
CA VAL A 45 6.15 8.48 6.29
C VAL A 45 5.28 7.32 6.76
N VAL A 46 5.41 6.17 6.09
CA VAL A 46 4.61 4.96 6.36
C VAL A 46 5.34 4.02 7.30
N ALA A 47 4.83 3.90 8.51
CA ALA A 47 5.34 3.01 9.57
C ALA A 47 4.33 1.87 9.86
N GLY A 48 4.35 1.31 11.08
CA GLY A 48 3.43 0.24 11.52
C GLY A 48 1.95 0.65 11.71
N GLY A 49 1.59 1.90 11.43
CA GLY A 49 0.23 2.44 11.61
C GLY A 49 -0.64 2.38 10.36
N LEU A 50 -1.94 2.70 10.52
CA LEU A 50 -2.91 2.83 9.41
C LEU A 50 -2.84 4.19 8.69
N LYS A 51 -2.23 5.17 9.33
CA LYS A 51 -2.06 6.54 8.82
C LYS A 51 -0.57 6.88 8.81
N PRO A 52 -0.14 7.86 7.99
CA PRO A 52 1.23 8.34 8.03
C PRO A 52 1.64 8.76 9.44
N ALA A 53 2.84 8.36 9.86
CA ALA A 53 3.39 8.73 11.18
C ALA A 53 3.90 10.17 11.21
N ALA A 54 4.30 10.68 10.04
CA ALA A 54 4.75 12.05 9.80
C ALA A 54 4.71 12.31 8.28
N TYR A 55 5.12 13.51 7.88
CA TYR A 55 5.42 13.84 6.49
C TYR A 55 6.87 14.32 6.38
N HIS A 56 7.52 13.93 5.28
CA HIS A 56 8.91 14.20 4.98
C HIS A 56 9.06 14.90 3.62
N ASN A 57 10.23 15.46 3.33
CA ASN A 57 10.52 16.11 2.05
C ASN A 57 10.98 15.12 0.96
N ILE A 58 11.59 13.99 1.35
CA ILE A 58 12.09 12.98 0.40
C ILE A 58 11.34 11.64 0.53
N SER A 59 11.24 10.93 -0.59
CA SER A 59 10.72 9.56 -0.66
C SER A 59 11.84 8.55 -0.82
N ASN A 60 11.55 7.29 -0.50
CA ASN A 60 12.42 6.15 -0.79
C ASN A 60 11.72 5.07 -1.65
N THR A 61 10.61 5.45 -2.29
CA THR A 61 9.77 4.62 -3.16
C THR A 61 9.33 5.41 -4.39
N GLU A 62 8.89 4.69 -5.42
CA GLU A 62 8.25 5.23 -6.61
C GLU A 62 6.72 5.00 -6.58
N THR A 63 5.96 5.78 -7.35
CA THR A 63 4.48 5.67 -7.37
C THR A 63 3.99 4.97 -8.64
N PRO A 64 2.91 4.16 -8.58
CA PRO A 64 2.18 3.73 -7.38
C PRO A 64 2.99 2.72 -6.53
N VAL A 65 2.72 2.71 -5.22
CA VAL A 65 3.42 1.84 -4.26
C VAL A 65 2.46 1.15 -3.33
N ILE A 66 2.69 -0.15 -3.11
CA ILE A 66 2.05 -0.93 -2.05
C ILE A 66 2.94 -0.86 -0.83
N THR A 67 2.35 -0.63 0.35
CA THR A 67 3.04 -0.75 1.63
C THR A 67 2.38 -1.82 2.48
N ILE A 68 3.20 -2.53 3.26
CA ILE A 68 2.77 -3.53 4.23
C ILE A 68 3.39 -3.14 5.57
N SER A 69 2.58 -2.74 6.56
CA SER A 69 3.05 -2.36 7.89
C SER A 69 3.89 -3.48 8.51
N ALA A 70 5.10 -3.20 9.01
CA ALA A 70 6.02 -4.25 9.42
C ALA A 70 5.87 -4.67 10.90
N SER A 71 5.48 -3.75 11.77
CA SER A 71 5.32 -4.03 13.21
C SER A 71 4.08 -3.38 13.83
N GLY A 72 3.81 -3.75 15.08
CA GLY A 72 2.74 -3.17 15.90
C GLY A 72 1.37 -3.77 15.58
N ALA A 73 0.31 -3.24 16.22
CA ALA A 73 -1.03 -3.81 16.15
C ALA A 73 -1.60 -3.99 14.72
N ASN A 74 -1.03 -3.29 13.72
CA ASN A 74 -1.44 -3.38 12.33
C ASN A 74 -0.39 -4.08 11.43
N ALA A 75 0.59 -4.80 11.99
CA ALA A 75 1.59 -5.53 11.22
C ALA A 75 0.89 -6.40 10.16
N GLY A 76 1.24 -6.27 8.88
CA GLY A 76 0.54 -6.95 7.78
C GLY A 76 -0.56 -6.15 7.09
N TYR A 77 -0.85 -4.92 7.54
CA TYR A 77 -1.83 -4.07 6.89
C TYR A 77 -1.34 -3.65 5.50
N VAL A 78 -2.11 -4.02 4.47
CA VAL A 78 -1.78 -3.76 3.06
C VAL A 78 -2.48 -2.48 2.60
N GLN A 79 -1.71 -1.53 2.08
CA GLN A 79 -2.23 -0.29 1.52
C GLN A 79 -1.56 0.03 0.19
N ILE A 80 -2.27 0.73 -0.70
CA ILE A 80 -1.72 1.27 -1.94
C ILE A 80 -1.77 2.79 -1.90
N TRP A 81 -0.72 3.42 -2.42
CA TRP A 81 -0.55 4.87 -2.47
C TRP A 81 -0.40 5.33 -3.92
N GLY A 82 -1.21 6.32 -4.29
CA GLY A 82 -1.11 7.04 -5.57
C GLY A 82 -0.10 8.20 -5.56
N GLN A 83 0.80 8.22 -4.58
CA GLN A 83 1.91 9.16 -4.46
C GLN A 83 3.12 8.43 -3.87
N LYS A 84 4.32 9.00 -4.06
CA LYS A 84 5.53 8.46 -3.45
C LYS A 84 5.43 8.53 -1.92
N VAL A 85 6.05 7.56 -1.24
CA VAL A 85 6.11 7.52 0.22
C VAL A 85 7.53 7.32 0.71
N TRP A 86 7.77 7.67 1.97
CA TRP A 86 8.88 7.14 2.73
C TRP A 86 8.39 5.89 3.48
N SER A 87 8.74 4.71 3.00
CA SER A 87 8.55 3.46 3.74
C SER A 87 9.57 3.40 4.88
N SER A 88 9.09 3.47 6.13
CA SER A 88 9.87 3.37 7.37
C SER A 88 9.71 1.98 7.97
N ASP A 89 8.91 1.83 9.03
CA ASP A 89 8.53 0.53 9.61
C ASP A 89 7.45 -0.18 8.78
N SER A 90 7.76 -0.41 7.51
CA SER A 90 6.94 -1.12 6.53
C SER A 90 7.82 -1.81 5.50
N SER A 91 7.24 -2.75 4.75
CA SER A 91 7.80 -3.21 3.48
C SER A 91 7.06 -2.54 2.34
N TYR A 92 7.70 -2.40 1.18
CA TYR A 92 7.10 -1.78 0.00
C TYR A 92 7.31 -2.59 -1.28
N ILE A 93 6.40 -2.38 -2.22
CA ILE A 93 6.44 -2.90 -3.58
C ILE A 93 6.10 -1.74 -4.51
N ASP A 94 6.98 -1.44 -5.47
CA ASP A 94 6.81 -0.40 -6.48
C ASP A 94 7.32 -0.88 -7.85
N SER A 95 7.40 0.03 -8.82
CA SER A 95 7.89 -0.26 -10.17
C SER A 95 9.33 -0.77 -10.22
N SER A 96 10.13 -0.61 -9.16
CA SER A 96 11.46 -1.21 -9.10
C SER A 96 11.44 -2.72 -8.78
N ILE A 97 10.26 -3.29 -8.52
CA ILE A 97 10.04 -4.70 -8.18
C ILE A 97 9.11 -5.37 -9.21
N THR A 98 8.03 -4.71 -9.61
CA THR A 98 7.08 -5.26 -10.59
C THR A 98 6.26 -4.16 -11.25
N ASP A 99 5.96 -4.33 -12.54
CA ASP A 99 5.06 -3.42 -13.28
C ASP A 99 3.57 -3.71 -13.00
N ASN A 100 3.25 -4.89 -12.47
CA ASN A 100 1.88 -5.38 -12.28
C ASN A 100 1.29 -4.99 -10.92
N ILE A 101 1.53 -3.74 -10.50
CA ILE A 101 1.28 -3.25 -9.14
C ILE A 101 -0.18 -3.40 -8.69
N TYR A 102 -1.16 -3.17 -9.57
CA TYR A 102 -2.57 -3.22 -9.19
C TYR A 102 -3.08 -4.65 -9.01
N PHE A 103 -2.60 -5.58 -9.85
CA PHE A 103 -2.81 -7.02 -9.65
C PHE A 103 -2.30 -7.45 -8.27
N TRP A 104 -1.03 -7.14 -7.97
CA TRP A 104 -0.42 -7.55 -6.69
C TRP A 104 -1.08 -6.90 -5.49
N TYR A 105 -1.49 -5.63 -5.60
CA TYR A 105 -2.25 -4.99 -4.54
C TYR A 105 -3.56 -5.73 -4.25
N ILE A 106 -4.34 -6.07 -5.27
CA ILE A 106 -5.63 -6.75 -5.07
C ILE A 106 -5.42 -8.15 -4.51
N PHE A 107 -4.44 -8.90 -5.04
CA PHE A 107 -4.07 -10.21 -4.49
C PHE A 107 -3.72 -10.09 -3.00
N LEU A 108 -2.75 -9.26 -2.63
CA LEU A 108 -2.30 -9.09 -1.25
C LEU A 108 -3.43 -8.59 -0.35
N LYS A 109 -4.26 -7.66 -0.83
CA LYS A 109 -5.39 -7.14 -0.08
C LYS A 109 -6.47 -8.20 0.15
N SER A 110 -6.72 -9.08 -0.82
CA SER A 110 -7.63 -10.22 -0.67
C SER A 110 -7.11 -11.26 0.33
N ARG A 111 -5.79 -11.37 0.44
CA ARG A 111 -5.07 -12.26 1.37
C ARG A 111 -4.72 -11.60 2.71
N GLN A 112 -5.21 -10.38 2.99
CA GLN A 112 -4.80 -9.63 4.18
C GLN A 112 -5.05 -10.37 5.49
N LYS A 113 -6.13 -11.16 5.58
CA LYS A 113 -6.36 -12.02 6.76
C LYS A 113 -5.21 -13.03 6.95
N GLN A 114 -4.80 -13.72 5.89
CA GLN A 114 -3.69 -14.67 5.94
C GLN A 114 -2.36 -13.96 6.26
N ILE A 115 -2.18 -12.73 5.79
CA ILE A 115 -1.02 -11.90 6.13
C ILE A 115 -1.03 -11.56 7.63
N PHE A 116 -2.17 -11.18 8.21
CA PHE A 116 -2.29 -10.96 9.65
C PHE A 116 -2.04 -12.24 10.45
N ASP A 117 -2.54 -13.39 10.01
CA ASP A 117 -2.34 -14.67 10.68
C ASP A 117 -0.87 -15.14 10.62
N ALA A 118 -0.08 -14.62 9.69
CA ALA A 118 1.36 -14.88 9.56
C ALA A 118 2.25 -13.97 10.44
N GLN A 119 1.66 -13.17 11.33
CA GLN A 119 2.40 -12.37 12.29
C GLN A 119 3.22 -13.26 13.24
N THR A 120 4.34 -12.71 13.71
CA THR A 120 5.23 -13.35 14.69
C THR A 120 5.51 -12.41 15.85
N GLY A 121 5.84 -12.94 17.02
CA GLY A 121 6.08 -12.15 18.24
C GLY A 121 4.80 -11.95 19.05
N SER A 122 4.86 -12.31 20.34
CA SER A 122 3.70 -12.32 21.24
C SER A 122 3.30 -10.92 21.73
N ALA A 123 4.28 -10.13 22.20
CA ALA A 123 4.00 -8.80 22.77
C ALA A 123 3.89 -7.70 21.70
N GLN A 124 4.70 -7.77 20.64
CA GLN A 124 4.64 -6.88 19.49
C GLN A 124 4.64 -7.72 18.23
N PRO A 125 3.52 -7.77 17.49
CA PRO A 125 3.46 -8.55 16.26
C PRO A 125 4.31 -7.92 15.17
N HIS A 126 4.93 -8.78 14.38
CA HIS A 126 5.81 -8.43 13.28
C HIS A 126 5.53 -9.28 12.05
N ILE A 127 5.65 -8.65 10.89
CA ILE A 127 5.64 -9.31 9.58
C ILE A 127 6.92 -8.95 8.81
N TYR A 128 7.47 -9.94 8.12
CA TYR A 128 8.69 -9.78 7.32
C TYR A 128 8.42 -10.11 5.85
N PRO A 129 9.22 -9.58 4.89
CA PRO A 129 9.07 -9.91 3.47
C PRO A 129 8.96 -11.41 3.17
N LYS A 130 9.69 -12.25 3.91
CA LYS A 130 9.61 -13.72 3.78
C LYS A 130 8.20 -14.28 4.04
N HIS A 131 7.42 -13.69 4.95
CA HIS A 131 6.05 -14.14 5.22
C HIS A 131 5.14 -13.83 4.04
N ILE A 132 5.37 -12.69 3.38
CA ILE A 132 4.67 -12.31 2.15
C ILE A 132 5.06 -13.22 1.00
N GLY A 133 6.36 -13.53 0.87
CA GLY A 133 6.87 -14.47 -0.12
C GLY A 133 6.35 -15.91 0.03
N ASN A 134 5.95 -16.30 1.25
CA ASN A 134 5.39 -17.63 1.53
C ASN A 134 3.90 -17.75 1.20
N LEU A 135 3.21 -16.66 0.84
CA LEU A 135 1.84 -16.74 0.35
C LEU A 135 1.81 -17.58 -0.93
N LEU A 136 0.83 -18.47 -1.03
CA LEU A 136 0.68 -19.32 -2.20
C LEU A 136 -0.25 -18.67 -3.23
N ILE A 137 0.14 -18.79 -4.48
CA ILE A 137 -0.60 -18.32 -5.64
C ILE A 137 -0.62 -19.42 -6.72
N SER A 138 -1.61 -19.37 -7.60
CA SER A 138 -1.60 -20.16 -8.83
C SER A 138 -0.54 -19.64 -9.78
N GLU A 139 -0.18 -20.45 -10.77
CA GLU A 139 0.63 -19.97 -11.88
C GLU A 139 -0.08 -18.80 -12.57
N LEU A 140 0.71 -17.79 -12.94
CA LEU A 140 0.22 -16.56 -13.54
C LEU A 140 0.44 -16.61 -15.05
N ASP A 141 -0.64 -16.44 -15.80
CA ASP A 141 -0.59 -16.09 -17.21
C ASP A 141 -0.28 -14.59 -17.33
N GLU A 142 0.90 -14.27 -17.88
CA GLU A 142 1.38 -12.90 -18.02
C GLU A 142 0.44 -12.04 -18.88
N GLU A 143 -0.10 -12.59 -19.98
CA GLU A 143 -1.03 -11.84 -20.84
C GLU A 143 -2.32 -11.51 -20.09
N GLN A 144 -2.81 -12.46 -19.30
CA GLN A 144 -3.99 -12.26 -18.46
C GLN A 144 -3.75 -11.18 -17.39
N VAL A 145 -2.60 -11.20 -16.72
CA VAL A 145 -2.21 -10.20 -15.72
C VAL A 145 -2.06 -8.81 -16.35
N GLN A 146 -1.42 -8.71 -17.53
CA GLN A 146 -1.29 -7.44 -18.23
C GLN A 146 -2.65 -6.88 -18.68
N SER A 147 -3.52 -7.74 -19.25
CA SER A 147 -4.88 -7.39 -19.63
C SER A 147 -5.72 -6.91 -18.44
N PHE A 148 -5.57 -7.59 -17.30
CA PHE A 148 -6.19 -7.19 -16.04
C PHE A 148 -5.71 -5.81 -15.59
N ASN A 149 -4.39 -5.59 -15.50
CA ASN A 149 -3.83 -4.31 -15.09
C ASN A 149 -4.34 -3.17 -15.98
N LYS A 150 -4.34 -3.35 -17.31
CA LYS A 150 -4.87 -2.36 -18.26
C LYS A 150 -6.33 -1.98 -17.97
N LYS A 151 -7.17 -2.95 -17.58
CA LYS A 151 -8.58 -2.71 -17.23
C LYS A 151 -8.75 -1.97 -15.90
N VAL A 152 -7.91 -2.28 -14.88
CA VAL A 152 -8.09 -1.72 -13.53
C VAL A 152 -7.32 -0.42 -13.28
N THR A 153 -6.26 -0.13 -14.02
CA THR A 153 -5.49 1.13 -13.94
C THR A 153 -6.38 2.38 -13.88
N PRO A 154 -7.31 2.62 -14.83
CA PRO A 154 -8.16 3.82 -14.79
C PRO A 154 -9.05 3.89 -13.54
N ILE A 155 -9.42 2.73 -12.96
CA ILE A 155 -10.18 2.66 -11.71
C ILE A 155 -9.31 3.17 -10.55
N PHE A 156 -8.05 2.74 -10.46
CA PHE A 156 -7.13 3.18 -9.42
C PHE A 156 -6.73 4.63 -9.55
N GLU A 157 -6.44 5.09 -10.77
CA GLU A 157 -6.18 6.51 -11.04
C GLU A 157 -7.35 7.38 -10.55
N LYS A 158 -8.60 6.96 -10.80
CA LYS A 158 -9.77 7.67 -10.31
C LYS A 158 -9.89 7.63 -8.78
N ILE A 159 -9.57 6.51 -8.15
CA ILE A 159 -9.51 6.41 -6.68
C ILE A 159 -8.50 7.43 -6.12
N PHE A 160 -7.29 7.48 -6.68
CA PHE A 160 -6.24 8.39 -6.22
C PHE A 160 -6.57 9.85 -6.48
N GLN A 161 -7.19 10.16 -7.62
CA GLN A 161 -7.68 11.52 -7.91
C GLN A 161 -8.74 11.94 -6.89
N ASN A 162 -9.72 11.08 -6.60
CA ASN A 162 -10.77 11.38 -5.64
C ASN A 162 -10.21 11.55 -4.22
N GLN A 163 -9.22 10.75 -3.82
CA GLN A 163 -8.54 10.90 -2.54
C GLN A 163 -7.82 12.26 -2.42
N ARG A 164 -7.12 12.69 -3.47
CA ARG A 164 -6.49 14.02 -3.51
C ARG A 164 -7.53 15.15 -3.42
N ASN A 165 -8.59 15.07 -4.21
CA ASN A 165 -9.67 16.07 -4.18
C ASN A 165 -10.33 16.18 -2.80
N ASN A 166 -10.54 15.04 -2.13
CA ASN A 166 -11.09 15.03 -0.77
C ASN A 166 -10.13 15.70 0.23
N SER A 167 -8.82 15.48 0.10
CA SER A 167 -7.83 16.15 0.96
C SER A 167 -7.87 17.67 0.76
N VAL A 168 -7.88 18.13 -0.50
CA VAL A 168 -7.96 19.57 -0.82
C VAL A 168 -9.25 20.18 -0.28
N MET A 169 -10.38 19.48 -0.42
CA MET A 169 -11.67 19.97 0.09
C MET A 169 -11.66 20.10 1.62
N GLU A 170 -11.03 19.16 2.32
CA GLU A 170 -10.88 19.20 3.78
C GLU A 170 -10.02 20.38 4.21
N ASP A 171 -8.92 20.66 3.51
CA ASP A 171 -8.04 21.81 3.78
C ASP A 171 -8.76 23.15 3.55
N VAL A 172 -9.51 23.27 2.45
CA VAL A 172 -10.33 24.46 2.16
C VAL A 172 -11.39 24.66 3.24
N LYS A 173 -12.10 23.60 3.63
CA LYS A 173 -13.10 23.64 4.71
C LYS A 173 -12.46 24.15 6.02
N ASN A 174 -11.33 23.59 6.41
CA ASN A 174 -10.64 23.97 7.65
C ASN A 174 -10.12 25.41 7.61
N SER A 175 -9.60 25.87 6.46
CA SER A 175 -9.17 27.24 6.27
C SER A 175 -10.33 28.24 6.38
N LEU A 176 -11.48 27.93 5.77
CA LEU A 176 -12.68 28.75 5.86
C LEU A 176 -13.20 28.79 7.30
N LEU A 177 -13.32 27.65 7.97
CA LEU A 177 -13.73 27.58 9.38
C LEU A 177 -12.82 28.43 10.28
N TYR A 178 -11.50 28.34 10.08
CA TYR A 178 -10.56 29.16 10.83
C TYR A 178 -10.81 30.65 10.64
N LYS A 179 -11.02 31.12 9.40
CA LYS A 179 -11.35 32.52 9.11
C LYS A 179 -12.67 32.93 9.77
N PHE A 180 -13.71 32.12 9.62
CA PHE A 180 -15.03 32.43 10.17
C PHE A 180 -15.04 32.59 11.70
N PHE A 181 -14.25 31.81 12.43
CA PHE A 181 -14.25 31.82 13.90
C PHE A 181 -13.13 32.65 14.56
N ASN A 182 -12.10 33.05 13.81
CA ASN A 182 -10.97 33.84 14.36
C ASN A 182 -10.84 35.26 13.77
N ASP A 183 -11.68 35.63 12.80
CA ASP A 183 -11.75 37.01 12.28
C ASP A 183 -12.79 37.89 13.04
N TYR A 184 -13.19 37.50 14.26
CA TYR A 184 -13.95 38.27 15.26
C TYR A 184 -13.27 38.20 16.63
#